data_AF-A0A9E9L6X9-F1
#
_entry.id   AF-A0A9E9L6X9-F1
#
_cell.length_a   1.000
_cell.length_b   1.000
_cell.length_c   1.000
_cell.angle_alpha   90.00
_cell.angle_beta   90.00
_cell.angle_gamma   90.00
#
_symmetry.space_group_name_H-M   'P 1'
#
loop_
_entity.id
_entity.type
_entity.pdbx_description
1 polymer ?
#
loop_
_entity_poly.entity_id
_entity_poly.type
_entity_poly.pdbx_seq_one_letter_code
_entity_poly.pdbx_strand_id
1 'polypeptide(L)'
;MIVPVDRVAYLLALMLKRSNKTKGRMSKKTLRIVSGRKNIQAAFLFNLYENLYSLGLEMVELDRGGYALFHRSILEGVPVLKARDLIPREERKSLSLEDIVKELDIEVDDLDMEE
;
A
#
# COMPACT_ATOMS: atom_id res chain seq x y z
N MET A 1 7.71 11.66 -24.20
CA MET A 1 8.59 12.37 -23.24
C MET A 1 8.41 11.73 -21.87
N ILE A 2 9.50 11.33 -21.23
CA ILE A 2 9.47 10.77 -19.88
C ILE A 2 9.25 11.93 -18.90
N VAL A 3 8.23 11.82 -18.03
CA VAL A 3 7.90 12.87 -17.06
C VAL A 3 8.74 12.68 -15.79
N PRO A 4 9.33 13.74 -15.22
CA PRO A 4 9.99 13.70 -13.92
C PRO A 4 9.06 13.17 -12.80
N VAL A 5 9.61 12.43 -11.83
CA VAL A 5 8.82 11.74 -10.79
C VAL A 5 8.00 12.70 -9.93
N ASP A 6 8.60 13.80 -9.51
CA ASP A 6 7.96 14.88 -8.75
C ASP A 6 6.72 15.41 -9.49
N ARG A 7 6.88 15.69 -10.78
CA ARG A 7 5.78 16.14 -11.63
C ARG A 7 4.70 15.06 -11.79
N VAL A 8 5.06 13.78 -11.87
CA VAL A 8 4.09 12.68 -11.85
C VAL A 8 3.30 12.68 -10.56
N ALA A 9 3.95 12.83 -9.39
CA ALA A 9 3.27 12.88 -8.10
C ALA A 9 2.24 14.02 -8.05
N TYR A 10 2.62 15.23 -8.50
CA TYR A 10 1.68 16.36 -8.59
C TYR A 10 0.52 16.09 -9.56
N LEU A 11 0.76 15.43 -10.69
CA LEU A 11 -0.31 15.07 -11.63
C LEU A 11 -1.29 14.07 -11.02
N LEU A 12 -0.79 13.06 -10.31
CA LEU A 12 -1.64 12.09 -9.60
C LEU A 12 -2.44 12.76 -8.47
N ALA A 13 -1.82 13.63 -7.69
CA ALA A 13 -2.50 14.43 -6.68
C ALA A 13 -3.61 15.30 -7.28
N LEU A 14 -3.33 15.96 -8.41
CA LEU A 14 -4.31 16.76 -9.13
C LEU A 14 -5.47 15.91 -9.66
N MET A 15 -5.20 14.70 -10.17
CA MET A 15 -6.24 13.77 -10.61
C MET A 15 -7.17 13.39 -9.47
N LEU A 16 -6.63 13.06 -8.28
CA LEU A 16 -7.45 12.72 -7.12
C LEU A 16 -8.30 13.93 -6.69
N LYS A 17 -7.67 15.11 -6.56
CA LYS A 17 -8.37 16.36 -6.22
C LYS A 17 -9.51 16.66 -7.18
N ARG A 18 -9.26 16.58 -8.50
CA ARG A 18 -10.28 16.84 -9.54
C ARG A 18 -11.40 15.81 -9.57
N SER A 19 -11.17 14.61 -9.03
CA SER A 19 -12.21 13.60 -8.90
C SER A 19 -13.20 13.88 -7.76
N ASN A 20 -12.92 14.86 -6.89
CA ASN A 20 -13.68 15.16 -5.66
C ASN A 20 -13.85 13.94 -4.73
N LYS A 21 -12.90 12.99 -4.77
CA LYS A 21 -12.88 11.80 -3.92
C LYS A 21 -11.65 11.82 -3.02
N THR A 22 -11.76 11.15 -1.87
CA THR A 22 -10.63 10.95 -0.93
C THR A 22 -9.73 9.78 -1.33
N LYS A 23 -10.23 8.88 -2.19
CA LYS A 23 -9.51 7.73 -2.74
C LYS A 23 -9.99 7.39 -4.15
N GLY A 24 -9.11 6.76 -4.93
CA GLY A 24 -9.42 6.29 -6.29
C GLY A 24 -8.52 5.15 -6.73
N ARG A 25 -9.06 4.27 -7.58
CA ARG A 25 -8.29 3.23 -8.26
C ARG A 25 -7.78 3.75 -9.61
N MET A 26 -6.54 3.43 -9.95
CA MET A 26 -5.94 3.67 -11.25
C MET A 26 -5.38 2.38 -11.85
N SER A 27 -5.40 2.29 -13.17
CA SER A 27 -4.80 1.15 -13.87
C SER A 27 -3.29 1.36 -14.08
N LYS A 28 -2.54 0.27 -14.31
CA LYS A 28 -1.13 0.36 -14.77
C LYS A 28 -1.00 1.17 -16.06
N LYS A 29 -2.01 1.10 -16.95
CA LYS A 29 -2.08 1.91 -18.19
C LYS A 29 -2.15 3.41 -17.86
N THR A 30 -2.96 3.80 -16.90
CA THR A 30 -3.08 5.20 -16.45
C THR A 30 -1.74 5.72 -15.94
N LEU A 31 -1.05 4.98 -15.06
CA LEU A 31 0.26 5.38 -14.54
C LEU A 31 1.31 5.52 -15.66
N ARG A 32 1.30 4.63 -16.66
CA ARG A 32 2.16 4.73 -17.84
C ARG A 32 1.88 5.99 -18.67
N ILE A 33 0.61 6.33 -18.88
CA ILE A 33 0.20 7.54 -19.60
C ILE A 33 0.68 8.79 -18.87
N VAL A 34 0.40 8.89 -17.56
CA VAL A 34 0.77 10.06 -16.75
C VAL A 34 2.29 10.24 -16.67
N SER A 35 3.03 9.13 -16.53
CA SER A 35 4.49 9.16 -16.41
C SER A 35 5.23 9.23 -17.76
N GLY A 36 4.54 9.01 -18.88
CA GLY A 36 5.15 8.89 -20.20
C GLY A 36 6.09 7.69 -20.34
N ARG A 37 5.96 6.66 -19.47
CA ARG A 37 6.84 5.48 -19.43
C ARG A 37 6.20 4.29 -20.12
N LYS A 38 7.00 3.53 -20.87
CA LYS A 38 6.59 2.26 -21.49
C LYS A 38 6.39 1.16 -20.45
N ASN A 39 7.33 1.07 -19.50
CA ASN A 39 7.36 0.10 -18.41
C ASN A 39 7.48 0.82 -17.07
N ILE A 40 6.86 0.28 -16.03
CA ILE A 40 6.92 0.80 -14.66
C ILE A 40 7.93 -0.07 -13.91
N GLN A 41 9.08 0.50 -13.56
CA GLN A 41 10.12 -0.18 -12.79
C GLN A 41 9.92 0.07 -11.29
N ALA A 42 10.35 -0.87 -10.46
CA ALA A 42 10.27 -0.76 -9.00
C ALA A 42 10.96 0.52 -8.47
N ALA A 43 12.14 0.86 -8.98
CA ALA A 43 12.85 2.08 -8.60
C ALA A 43 12.06 3.37 -8.89
N PHE A 44 11.27 3.39 -9.98
CA PHE A 44 10.38 4.52 -10.25
C PHE A 44 9.22 4.58 -9.26
N LEU A 45 8.60 3.44 -8.93
CA LEU A 45 7.51 3.37 -7.94
C LEU A 45 7.98 3.81 -6.57
N PHE A 46 9.15 3.34 -6.12
CA PHE A 46 9.76 3.74 -4.86
C PHE A 46 9.90 5.26 -4.75
N ASN A 47 10.53 5.90 -5.75
CA ASN A 47 10.66 7.36 -5.78
C ASN A 47 9.31 8.08 -5.85
N LEU A 48 8.34 7.51 -6.58
CA LEU A 48 7.00 8.07 -6.67
C LEU A 48 6.26 8.01 -5.32
N TYR A 49 6.42 6.94 -4.54
CA TYR A 49 5.83 6.82 -3.20
C TYR A 49 6.36 7.91 -2.27
N GLU A 50 7.66 8.15 -2.23
CA GLU A 50 8.28 9.23 -1.43
C GLU A 50 7.73 10.62 -1.79
N ASN A 51 7.59 10.88 -3.10
CA ASN A 51 7.05 12.15 -3.57
C ASN A 51 5.55 12.32 -3.24
N LEU A 52 4.76 11.25 -3.33
CA LEU A 52 3.35 11.27 -2.93
C LEU A 52 3.19 11.43 -1.42
N TYR A 53 4.06 10.78 -0.64
CA TYR A 53 4.07 10.87 0.82
C TYR A 53 4.21 12.32 1.29
N SER A 54 5.13 13.07 0.66
CA SER A 54 5.35 14.50 0.90
C SER A 54 4.12 15.37 0.61
N LEU A 55 3.17 14.88 -0.20
CA LEU A 55 1.90 15.53 -0.52
C LEU A 55 0.72 15.05 0.35
N GLY A 56 0.97 14.21 1.35
CA GLY A 56 -0.08 13.63 2.20
C GLY A 56 -0.88 12.53 1.51
N LEU A 57 -0.34 11.94 0.44
CA LEU A 57 -0.97 10.88 -0.34
C LEU A 57 -0.21 9.56 -0.17
N GLU A 58 -0.93 8.46 -0.32
CA GLU A 58 -0.38 7.11 -0.40
C GLU A 58 -0.87 6.41 -1.66
N MET A 59 -0.01 5.54 -2.20
CA MET A 59 -0.33 4.70 -3.34
C MET A 59 0.08 3.27 -3.04
N VAL A 60 -0.83 2.31 -3.25
CA VAL A 60 -0.57 0.87 -3.03
C VAL A 60 -0.93 0.10 -4.29
N GLU A 61 -0.13 -0.91 -4.63
CA GLU A 61 -0.50 -1.87 -5.67
C GLU A 61 -1.66 -2.76 -5.18
N LEU A 62 -2.55 -3.15 -6.09
CA LEU A 62 -3.71 -3.98 -5.77
C LEU A 62 -3.54 -5.38 -6.37
N ASP A 63 -4.07 -6.41 -5.71
CA ASP A 63 -3.95 -7.83 -6.13
C ASP A 63 -4.47 -8.08 -7.54
N ARG A 64 -5.59 -7.45 -7.88
CA ARG A 64 -6.19 -7.51 -9.23
C ARG A 64 -5.51 -6.58 -10.24
N GLY A 65 -4.31 -6.10 -9.91
CA GLY A 65 -3.52 -5.16 -10.68
C GLY A 65 -3.99 -3.69 -10.60
N GLY A 66 -3.06 -2.81 -10.93
CA GLY A 66 -3.25 -1.36 -10.82
C GLY A 66 -2.89 -0.85 -9.43
N TYR A 67 -3.35 0.34 -9.08
CA TYR A 67 -3.01 1.00 -7.84
C TYR A 67 -4.23 1.66 -7.21
N ALA A 68 -4.32 1.66 -5.88
CA ALA A 68 -5.15 2.63 -5.16
C ALA A 68 -4.30 3.85 -4.82
N LEU A 69 -4.90 5.04 -4.92
CA LEU A 69 -4.32 6.32 -4.51
C LEU A 69 -5.31 7.00 -3.57
N PHE A 70 -4.84 7.48 -2.42
CA PHE A 70 -5.70 8.07 -1.40
C PHE A 70 -4.97 9.08 -0.51
N HIS A 71 -5.74 9.95 0.15
CA HIS A 71 -5.22 10.79 1.22
C HIS A 71 -4.92 9.97 2.46
N ARG A 72 -3.72 10.12 3.05
CA ARG A 72 -3.36 9.40 4.28
C ARG A 72 -4.31 9.68 5.44
N SER A 73 -4.91 10.86 5.47
CA SER A 73 -5.90 11.25 6.47
C SER A 73 -7.15 10.37 6.50
N ILE A 74 -7.43 9.57 5.47
CA ILE A 74 -8.53 8.57 5.56
C ILE A 74 -8.29 7.54 6.66
N LEU A 75 -7.02 7.33 7.05
CA LEU A 75 -6.62 6.36 8.06
C LEU A 75 -6.68 6.94 9.49
N GLU A 76 -6.81 8.26 9.65
CA GLU A 76 -6.87 8.90 10.97
C GLU A 76 -8.12 8.49 11.77
N GLY A 77 -9.19 8.06 11.08
CA GLY A 77 -10.42 7.58 11.70
C GLY A 77 -10.49 6.05 11.92
N VAL A 78 -9.41 5.32 11.62
CA VAL A 78 -9.41 3.85 11.73
C VAL A 78 -9.26 3.44 13.20
N PRO A 79 -9.96 2.37 13.67
CA PRO A 79 -9.85 1.91 15.05
C PRO A 79 -8.42 1.59 15.46
N VAL A 80 -8.04 2.01 16.67
CA VAL A 80 -6.73 1.69 17.25
C VAL A 80 -6.72 0.23 17.69
N LEU A 81 -5.80 -0.56 17.15
CA LEU A 81 -5.53 -1.90 17.62
C LEU A 81 -4.70 -1.83 18.91
N LYS A 82 -5.22 -2.44 19.99
CA LYS A 82 -4.56 -2.46 21.30
C LYS A 82 -4.14 -3.88 21.62
N ALA A 83 -2.82 -4.12 21.68
CA ALA A 83 -2.27 -5.44 21.98
C ALA A 83 -2.85 -6.03 23.26
N ARG A 84 -3.00 -5.24 24.33
CA ARG A 84 -3.59 -5.72 25.60
C ARG A 84 -5.02 -6.28 25.47
N ASP A 85 -5.77 -5.83 24.47
CA ASP A 85 -7.18 -6.16 24.27
C ASP A 85 -7.32 -7.30 23.24
N LEU A 86 -6.37 -7.43 22.30
CA LEU A 86 -6.43 -8.39 21.19
C LEU A 86 -5.46 -9.57 21.31
N ILE A 87 -4.29 -9.35 21.90
CA ILE A 87 -3.22 -10.34 22.13
C ILE A 87 -2.58 -10.10 23.51
N PRO A 88 -3.27 -10.49 24.60
CA PRO A 88 -2.81 -10.28 25.98
C PRO A 88 -1.37 -10.75 26.24
N ARG A 89 -0.74 -10.25 27.31
CA ARG A 89 0.69 -10.50 27.57
C ARG A 89 1.04 -11.99 27.69
N GLU A 90 0.21 -12.77 28.36
CA GLU A 90 0.49 -14.20 28.57
C GLU A 90 0.37 -14.96 27.25
N GLU A 91 -0.65 -14.65 26.47
CA GLU A 91 -0.84 -15.18 25.12
C GLU A 91 0.36 -14.88 24.21
N ARG A 92 0.86 -13.64 24.18
CA ARG A 92 2.07 -13.28 23.41
C ARG A 92 3.34 -14.05 23.78
N LYS A 93 3.41 -14.59 24.99
CA LYS A 93 4.58 -15.38 25.44
C LYS A 93 4.40 -16.86 25.16
N SER A 94 3.17 -17.34 25.13
CA SER A 94 2.84 -18.75 25.04
C SER A 94 2.40 -19.21 23.66
N LEU A 95 1.93 -18.29 22.79
CA LEU A 95 1.54 -18.65 21.42
C LEU A 95 2.77 -19.12 20.64
N SER A 96 2.70 -20.36 20.16
CA SER A 96 3.69 -20.89 19.24
C SER A 96 3.51 -20.27 17.85
N LEU A 97 4.53 -20.32 17.00
CA LEU A 97 4.41 -19.83 15.63
C LEU A 97 3.40 -20.67 14.85
N GLU A 98 3.35 -21.97 15.10
CA GLU A 98 2.40 -22.91 14.50
C GLU A 98 0.95 -22.52 14.84
N ASP A 99 0.68 -22.17 16.10
CA ASP A 99 -0.65 -21.70 16.52
C ASP A 99 -1.01 -20.35 15.87
N ILE A 100 -0.06 -19.42 15.75
CA ILE A 100 -0.26 -18.13 15.07
C ILE A 100 -0.64 -18.36 13.60
N VAL A 101 0.14 -19.19 12.89
CA VAL A 101 -0.07 -19.47 11.46
C VAL A 101 -1.44 -20.12 11.23
N LYS A 102 -1.80 -21.06 12.10
CA LYS A 102 -3.12 -21.71 12.08
C LYS A 102 -4.26 -20.72 12.31
N GLU A 103 -4.11 -19.76 13.21
CA GLU A 103 -5.12 -18.72 13.45
C GLU A 103 -5.25 -17.73 12.30
N LEU A 104 -4.17 -17.51 11.53
CA LEU A 104 -4.18 -16.65 10.33
C LEU A 104 -4.78 -17.32 9.08
N ASP A 105 -5.25 -18.57 9.20
CA ASP A 105 -5.74 -19.40 8.08
C ASP A 105 -4.71 -19.49 6.92
N ILE A 106 -3.41 -19.46 7.24
CA ILE A 106 -2.32 -19.62 6.26
C ILE A 106 -2.02 -21.12 6.15
N GLU A 107 -2.01 -21.66 4.92
CA GLU A 107 -1.64 -23.06 4.68
C GLU A 107 -0.16 -23.27 5.01
N VAL A 108 0.14 -24.29 5.83
CA VAL A 108 1.50 -24.55 6.37
C VAL A 108 2.49 -24.97 5.27
N ASP A 109 2.00 -25.40 4.11
CA ASP A 109 2.84 -25.75 2.94
C ASP A 109 3.54 -24.53 2.31
N ASP A 110 3.15 -23.29 2.66
CA ASP A 110 3.79 -22.05 2.19
C ASP A 110 4.95 -21.57 3.09
N LEU A 111 5.25 -22.29 4.17
CA LEU A 111 6.34 -21.98 5.08
C LEU A 111 7.42 -23.05 4.94
N ASP A 112 8.48 -22.74 4.18
CA ASP A 112 9.74 -23.48 4.18
C ASP A 112 10.40 -23.37 5.57
N MET A 113 9.87 -24.11 6.54
CA MET A 113 10.46 -24.30 7.86
C MET A 113 11.57 -25.35 7.70
N GLU A 114 12.76 -24.92 7.27
CA GLU A 114 13.96 -25.75 7.38
C GLU A 114 14.27 -25.96 8.87
N GLU A 115 14.31 -27.23 9.30
CA GLU A 115 14.78 -27.68 10.63
C GLU A 115 16.23 -27.27 10.93
#